data_AF-A0A6G3WU23-F1
#
_entry.id   AF-A0A6G3WU23-F1
#
_cell.length_a   1.000
_cell.length_b   1.000
_cell.length_c   1.000
_cell.angle_alpha   90.00
_cell.angle_beta   90.00
_cell.angle_gamma   90.00
#
_symmetry.space_group_name_H-M   'P 1'
#
loop_
_entity.id
_entity.type
_entity.pdbx_description
1 polymer ?
#
loop_
_entity_poly.entity_id
_entity_poly.type
_entity_poly.pdbx_seq_one_letter_code
_entity_poly.pdbx_strand_id
1 'polypeptide(L)' 'KVVITKDETTIVDGAGDSDQVQGRVNQIRAEIENSDSDYDREKLQERLAKLAGGVAVIKAGAATEVELKE' A
#
# COMPACT_ATOMS: atom_id res chain seq x y z
N LYS A 1 9.53 8.17 -2.57
CA LYS A 1 10.17 8.28 -1.22
C LYS A 1 10.06 6.94 -0.49
N VAL A 2 11.15 6.43 0.08
CA VAL A 2 11.14 5.16 0.84
C VAL A 2 11.45 5.46 2.30
N VAL A 3 10.63 4.96 3.22
CA VAL A 3 10.80 5.09 4.67
C VAL A 3 10.98 3.70 5.25
N ILE A 4 12.06 3.48 5.99
CA ILE A 4 12.41 2.19 6.58
C ILE A 4 12.52 2.38 8.09
N THR A 5 11.75 1.61 8.84
CA THR A 5 11.85 1.49 10.30
C THR A 5 12.49 0.14 10.64
N LYS A 6 12.59 -0.19 11.95
CA LYS A 6 13.15 -1.48 12.38
C LYS A 6 12.36 -2.67 11.81
N ASP A 7 11.04 -2.53 11.72
CA ASP A 7 10.13 -3.65 11.45
C ASP A 7 9.36 -3.47 10.13
N GLU A 8 9.31 -2.25 9.57
CA GLU A 8 8.46 -1.94 8.41
C GLU A 8 9.20 -1.16 7.33
N THR A 9 8.77 -1.35 6.08
CA THR A 9 9.22 -0.57 4.93
C THR A 9 8.02 -0.01 4.20
N THR A 10 7.94 1.32 4.11
CA THR A 10 6.88 2.04 3.42
C THR A 10 7.42 2.68 2.15
N ILE A 11 6.80 2.38 1.01
CA ILE A 11 7.11 2.98 -0.28
C ILE A 11 6.02 3.98 -0.62
N VAL A 12 6.38 5.25 -0.68
CA VAL A 12 5.51 6.37 -1.05
C VAL A 12 5.88 6.80 -2.45
N ASP A 13 4.88 6.99 -3.32
CA ASP A 13 5.07 7.45 -4.71
C ASP A 13 5.94 6.48 -5.53
N GLY A 14 5.45 5.24 -5.68
CA GLY A 14 6.12 4.20 -6.47
C GLY A 14 6.00 4.48 -7.97
N ALA A 15 7.08 4.23 -8.73
CA ALA A 15 7.14 4.49 -10.17
C ALA A 15 6.50 3.38 -11.03
N GLY A 16 5.57 2.61 -10.48
CA GLY A 16 4.86 1.57 -11.22
C GLY A 16 3.77 2.16 -12.11
N ASP A 17 3.54 1.53 -13.26
CA ASP A 17 2.42 1.88 -14.14
C ASP A 17 1.08 1.61 -13.44
N SER A 18 0.19 2.61 -13.40
CA SER A 18 -1.13 2.50 -12.77
C SER A 18 -1.95 1.37 -13.38
N ASP A 19 -1.83 1.14 -14.69
CA ASP A 19 -2.59 0.12 -15.40
C ASP A 19 -2.11 -1.28 -15.00
N GLN A 20 -0.80 -1.44 -14.79
CA GLN A 20 -0.23 -2.70 -14.29
C GLN A 20 -0.67 -2.98 -12.85
N VAL A 21 -0.74 -1.96 -12.00
CA VAL A 21 -1.24 -2.10 -10.62
C VAL A 21 -2.71 -2.50 -10.63
N GLN A 22 -3.54 -1.84 -11.45
CA GLN A 22 -4.96 -2.18 -11.57
C GLN A 22 -5.16 -3.59 -12.14
N GLY A 23 -4.37 -3.97 -13.14
CA GLY A 23 -4.34 -5.33 -13.68
C GLY A 23 -4.03 -6.36 -12.60
N ARG A 24 -3.04 -6.07 -11.74
CA ARG A 24 -2.69 -6.95 -10.62
C ARG A 24 -3.79 -7.05 -9.57
N VAL A 25 -4.47 -5.94 -9.25
CA VAL A 25 -5.62 -5.92 -8.33
C VAL A 25 -6.74 -6.82 -8.86
N ASN A 26 -7.05 -6.71 -10.15
CA ASN A 26 -8.10 -7.52 -10.77
C ASN A 26 -7.73 -9.02 -10.79
N GLN A 27 -6.47 -9.34 -11.09
CA GLN A 27 -5.97 -10.70 -11.02
C GLN A 27 -6.17 -11.30 -9.61
N ILE A 28 -5.79 -10.58 -8.56
CA ILE A 28 -5.90 -11.06 -7.18
C ILE A 28 -7.37 -11.23 -6.77
N ARG A 29 -8.29 -10.36 -7.23
CA ARG A 29 -9.74 -10.55 -6.99
C ARG A 29 -10.24 -11.86 -7.58
N ALA A 30 -9.84 -12.18 -8.81
CA ALA A 30 -10.20 -13.44 -9.44
C ALA A 30 -9.58 -14.65 -8.70
N GLU A 31 -8.33 -14.53 -8.23
CA GLU A 31 -7.68 -15.58 -7.43
C GLU A 31 -8.42 -15.83 -6.09
N ILE A 32 -8.94 -14.78 -5.44
CA ILE A 32 -9.74 -14.88 -4.20
C ILE A 32 -11.06 -15.64 -4.44
N GLU A 33 -11.75 -15.33 -5.55
CA GLU A 33 -13.03 -15.96 -5.90
C GLU A 33 -12.87 -17.45 -6.23
N ASN A 34 -11.74 -17.82 -6.84
CA ASN A 34 -11.44 -19.21 -7.21
C ASN A 34 -10.74 -20.00 -6.09
N SER A 35 -10.46 -19.38 -4.94
CA SER A 35 -9.79 -20.05 -3.83
C SER A 35 -10.80 -20.73 -2.91
N ASP A 36 -10.67 -22.04 -2.77
CA ASP A 36 -11.43 -22.86 -1.81
C ASP A 36 -10.79 -22.91 -0.41
N SER A 37 -9.58 -22.34 -0.26
CA SER A 37 -8.83 -22.28 0.98
C SER A 37 -9.08 -20.94 1.68
N ASP A 38 -9.58 -20.99 2.91
CA ASP A 38 -9.81 -19.79 3.73
C ASP A 38 -8.50 -19.08 4.09
N TYR A 39 -7.42 -19.83 4.31
CA TYR A 39 -6.08 -19.29 4.54
C TYR A 39 -5.59 -18.49 3.33
N ASP A 40 -5.73 -19.05 2.13
CA ASP A 40 -5.29 -18.37 0.90
C ASP A 40 -6.17 -17.14 0.62
N ARG A 41 -7.46 -17.23 0.91
CA ARG A 41 -8.39 -16.11 0.80
C ARG A 41 -7.97 -14.95 1.69
N GLU A 42 -7.64 -15.21 2.94
CA GLU A 42 -7.16 -14.20 3.91
C GLU A 42 -5.86 -13.54 3.42
N LYS A 43 -4.88 -14.34 2.98
CA LYS A 43 -3.59 -13.80 2.51
C LYS A 43 -3.69 -13.01 1.20
N LEU A 44 -4.54 -13.43 0.29
CA LEU A 44 -4.81 -12.67 -0.92
C LEU A 44 -5.56 -11.37 -0.61
N GLN A 45 -6.48 -11.36 0.36
CA GLN A 45 -7.15 -10.14 0.81
C GLN A 45 -6.18 -9.15 1.46
N GLU A 46 -5.25 -9.60 2.33
CA GLU A 46 -4.19 -8.75 2.89
C GLU A 46 -3.35 -8.08 1.79
N ARG A 47 -2.98 -8.86 0.78
CA ARG A 47 -2.19 -8.35 -0.36
C ARG A 47 -2.99 -7.37 -1.22
N LEU A 48 -4.26 -7.68 -1.51
CA LEU A 48 -5.16 -6.81 -2.24
C LEU A 48 -5.31 -5.47 -1.54
N ALA A 49 -5.51 -5.47 -0.22
CA ALA A 49 -5.66 -4.26 0.58
C ALA A 49 -4.44 -3.34 0.47
N LYS A 50 -3.22 -3.91 0.52
CA LYS A 50 -1.97 -3.15 0.37
C LYS A 50 -1.81 -2.53 -1.03
N LEU A 51 -2.28 -3.19 -2.08
CA LEU A 51 -2.18 -2.70 -3.45
C LEU A 51 -3.27 -1.67 -3.79
N ALA A 52 -4.51 -1.91 -3.37
CA ALA A 52 -5.64 -1.05 -3.67
C ALA A 52 -5.72 0.19 -2.77
N GLY A 53 -5.24 0.10 -1.52
CA GLY A 53 -5.32 1.19 -0.53
C GLY A 53 -4.28 2.30 -0.72
N GLY A 54 -3.15 2.00 -1.39
CA GLY A 54 -2.06 2.97 -1.57
C GLY A 54 -1.47 3.49 -0.25
N VAL A 55 -0.80 4.65 -0.29
CA VAL A 55 -0.24 5.30 0.89
C VAL A 55 -0.68 6.77 0.94
N ALA A 56 -1.46 7.13 1.94
CA ALA A 56 -1.85 8.51 2.19
C ALA A 56 -0.70 9.31 2.83
N VAL A 57 -0.46 10.53 2.33
CA VAL A 57 0.61 11.40 2.83
C VAL A 57 0.00 12.71 3.30
N ILE A 58 0.23 13.06 4.57
CA ILE A 58 -0.15 14.35 5.15
C ILE A 58 1.13 15.20 5.24
N LYS A 59 1.06 16.45 4.76
CA LYS A 59 2.14 17.42 4.86
C LYS A 59 1.74 18.50 5.86
N ALA A 60 2.33 18.49 7.05
CA ALA A 60 2.17 19.56 8.02
C ALA A 60 3.07 20.74 7.64
N GLY A 61 2.52 21.96 7.63
CA GLY A 61 3.28 23.20 7.46
C GLY A 61 3.42 23.93 8.79
N ALA A 62 4.49 24.69 8.96
CA ALA A 62 4.69 25.57 10.11
C ALA A 62 5.37 26.89 9.71
N ALA A 63 5.26 27.91 10.57
CA ALA A 63 5.86 29.22 10.33
C ALA A 63 7.36 29.23 10.65
N THR A 64 7.83 28.33 11.51
CA THR A 64 9.24 28.19 11.90
C THR A 64 9.70 26.73 11.87
N GLU A 65 11.02 26.48 11.77
CA GLU A 65 11.59 25.12 11.76
C GLU A 65 11.36 24.34 13.05
N VAL A 66 11.18 25.04 14.17
CA VAL A 66 10.98 24.44 15.50
C VAL A 66 9.59 23.80 15.57
N GLU A 67 8.56 24.53 15.10
CA GLU A 67 7.16 24.08 15.05
C GLU A 67 6.92 22.94 14.05
N LEU A 68 7.82 22.75 13.07
CA LEU A 68 7.74 21.64 12.10
C LEU A 68 8.08 20.27 12.71
N LYS A 69 8.70 20.25 13.91
CA LYS A 69 9.17 19.03 14.59
C LYS A 69 8.38 18.71 15.86
N GLU A 70 7.51 19.60 16.34
CA GLU A 70 6.50 19.31 17.37
C GLU A 70 5.30 18.58 16.76
#